data_AF-A0A3M1X0P4-F1
#
_entry.id   AF-A0A3M1X0P4-F1
#
_cell.length_a   1.000
_cell.length_b   1.000
_cell.length_c   1.000
_cell.angle_alpha   90.00
_cell.angle_beta   90.00
_cell.angle_gamma   90.00
#
_symmetry.space_group_name_H-M   'P 1'
#
loop_
_entity.id
_entity.type
_entity.pdbx_description
1 polymer ?
#
loop_
_entity_poly.entity_id
_entity_poly.type
_entity_poly.pdbx_seq_one_letter_code
_entity_poly.pdbx_strand_id
1 'polypeptide(L)'
;MPIGIEKLYGLQPDFRTKVEKIIHEMEMRGWSIRIVWGARTYEENQRLVNKGVASPHSKHLLGKAVDLIDRKTGYTENRDHRFYKDLSELARKYGLIWGGNFRSRWDPCHLEAP
;
A
#
# COMPACT_ATOMS: atom_id res chain seq x y z
N MET A 1 11.20 5.24 11.61
CA MET A 1 10.05 6.16 11.74
C MET A 1 9.50 6.43 10.34
N PRO A 2 8.36 5.81 10.02
CA PRO A 2 7.72 5.98 8.73
C PRO A 2 7.18 7.40 8.57
N ILE A 3 7.11 7.88 7.33
CA ILE A 3 6.45 9.15 7.00
C ILE A 3 5.06 8.86 6.44
N GLY A 4 4.07 9.67 6.80
CA GLY A 4 2.70 9.52 6.32
C GLY A 4 1.80 8.69 7.24
N ILE A 5 2.16 8.52 8.53
CA ILE A 5 1.40 7.71 9.49
C ILE A 5 -0.05 8.18 9.64
N GLU A 6 -0.29 9.48 9.50
CA GLU A 6 -1.61 10.05 9.51
C GLU A 6 -2.53 9.50 8.42
N LYS A 7 -1.97 8.95 7.33
CA LYS A 7 -2.76 8.31 6.26
C LYS A 7 -3.31 6.94 6.66
N LEU A 8 -2.85 6.37 7.77
CA LEU A 8 -3.47 5.18 8.33
C LEU A 8 -4.79 5.52 9.04
N TYR A 9 -5.07 6.79 9.31
CA TYR A 9 -6.38 7.22 9.80
C TYR A 9 -7.44 6.98 8.71
N GLY A 10 -8.59 6.44 9.12
CA GLY A 10 -9.67 6.06 8.22
C GLY A 10 -9.52 4.66 7.59
N LEU A 11 -8.40 3.97 7.80
CA LEU A 11 -8.33 2.54 7.51
C LEU A 11 -9.19 1.74 8.49
N GLN A 12 -9.76 0.64 8.03
CA GLN A 12 -10.53 -0.26 8.90
C GLN A 12 -9.62 -0.80 10.02
N PRO A 13 -10.10 -0.93 11.27
CA PRO A 13 -9.25 -1.26 12.42
C PRO A 13 -8.38 -2.51 12.21
N ASP A 14 -8.98 -3.62 11.80
CA ASP A 14 -8.24 -4.88 11.59
C ASP A 14 -7.21 -4.79 10.46
N PHE A 15 -7.56 -4.10 9.37
CA PHE A 15 -6.64 -3.87 8.26
C PHE A 15 -5.48 -2.98 8.70
N ARG A 16 -5.77 -1.89 9.43
CA ARG A 16 -4.79 -0.97 9.97
C ARG A 16 -3.78 -1.68 10.88
N THR A 17 -4.24 -2.50 11.81
CA THR A 17 -3.36 -3.25 12.72
C THR A 17 -2.40 -4.16 11.94
N LYS A 18 -2.86 -4.80 10.86
CA LYS A 18 -2.00 -5.61 9.99
C LYS A 18 -0.98 -4.75 9.24
N VAL A 19 -1.41 -3.61 8.69
CA VAL A 19 -0.53 -2.66 8.00
C VAL A 19 0.55 -2.11 8.94
N GLU A 20 0.20 -1.74 10.17
CA GLU A 20 1.17 -1.27 11.19
C GLU A 20 2.24 -2.34 11.49
N LYS A 21 1.85 -3.61 11.61
CA LYS A 21 2.78 -4.73 11.79
C LYS A 21 3.70 -4.91 10.57
N ILE A 22 3.17 -4.80 9.35
CA ILE A 22 3.96 -4.86 8.12
C ILE A 22 4.98 -3.73 8.08
N ILE A 23 4.56 -2.48 8.35
CA ILE A 23 5.45 -1.31 8.36
C ILE A 23 6.58 -1.52 9.37
N HIS A 24 6.25 -1.97 10.59
CA HIS A 24 7.23 -2.26 11.61
C HIS A 24 8.25 -3.32 11.17
N GLU A 25 7.80 -4.44 10.60
CA GLU A 25 8.70 -5.48 10.10
C GLU A 25 9.54 -5.02 8.91
N MET A 26 8.99 -4.21 8.01
CA MET A 26 9.76 -3.62 6.91
C MET A 26 10.87 -2.70 7.44
N GLU A 27 10.57 -1.86 8.45
CA GLU A 27 11.59 -1.03 9.10
C GLU A 27 12.67 -1.87 9.81
N MET A 28 12.29 -2.97 10.48
CA MET A 28 13.26 -3.91 11.06
C MET A 28 14.17 -4.57 10.02
N ARG A 29 13.68 -4.75 8.78
CA ARG A 29 14.47 -5.25 7.64
C ARG A 29 15.36 -4.17 7.01
N GLY A 30 15.35 -2.94 7.53
CA GLY A 30 16.20 -1.83 7.08
C GLY A 30 15.55 -0.93 6.04
N TRP A 31 14.27 -1.10 5.73
CA TRP A 31 13.54 -0.23 4.81
C TRP A 31 13.13 1.07 5.48
N SER A 32 13.06 2.13 4.69
CA SER A 32 12.62 3.45 5.14
C SER A 32 11.22 3.72 4.58
N ILE A 33 10.17 3.45 5.34
CA ILE A 33 8.82 3.43 4.79
C ILE A 33 8.21 4.83 4.63
N ARG A 34 7.55 5.05 3.49
CA ARG A 34 6.60 6.14 3.27
C ARG A 34 5.25 5.56 2.88
N ILE A 35 4.21 6.03 3.56
CA ILE A 35 2.82 5.76 3.22
C ILE A 35 2.39 6.83 2.22
N VAL A 36 2.07 6.43 0.99
CA VAL A 36 1.67 7.36 -0.06
C VAL A 36 0.17 7.62 0.02
N TRP A 37 -0.60 6.53 0.09
CA TRP A 37 -2.05 6.55 0.15
C TRP A 37 -2.54 5.60 1.23
N GLY A 38 -3.57 6.03 1.96
CA GLY A 38 -4.36 5.18 2.84
C GLY A 38 -5.82 5.29 2.45
N ALA A 39 -6.72 5.58 3.39
CA ALA A 39 -8.11 5.87 3.03
C ALA A 39 -8.19 7.09 2.10
N ARG A 40 -9.11 7.04 1.13
CA ARG A 40 -9.39 8.16 0.22
C ARG A 40 -10.84 8.55 0.30
N THR A 41 -11.10 9.85 0.23
CA THR A 41 -12.44 10.39 -0.03
C THR A 41 -12.85 10.12 -1.47
N TYR A 42 -14.16 10.22 -1.73
CA TYR A 42 -14.70 10.14 -3.09
C TYR A 42 -14.05 11.19 -4.02
N GLU A 43 -13.93 12.43 -3.57
CA GLU A 43 -13.35 13.51 -4.37
C GLU A 43 -11.88 13.28 -4.73
N GLU A 44 -11.07 12.82 -3.78
CA GLU A 44 -9.67 12.46 -4.04
C GLU A 44 -9.56 11.33 -5.06
N ASN A 45 -10.40 10.29 -4.92
CA ASN A 45 -10.43 9.20 -5.88
C ASN A 45 -10.89 9.68 -7.26
N GLN A 46 -11.91 10.52 -7.34
CA GLN A 46 -12.42 11.05 -8.61
C GLN A 46 -11.35 11.87 -9.34
N ARG A 47 -10.58 12.70 -8.63
CA ARG A 47 -9.44 13.43 -9.23
C ARG A 47 -8.40 12.48 -9.83
N LEU A 48 -8.18 11.31 -9.23
CA LEU A 48 -7.23 10.30 -9.71
C LEU A 48 -7.82 9.46 -10.85
N VAL A 49 -9.12 9.16 -10.82
CA VAL A 49 -9.86 8.53 -11.93
C VAL A 49 -9.82 9.41 -13.17
N ASN A 50 -10.07 10.72 -13.03
CA ASN A 50 -10.01 11.68 -14.13
C ASN A 50 -8.61 11.79 -14.76
N LYS A 51 -7.56 11.44 -14.00
CA LYS A 51 -6.17 11.37 -14.48
C LYS A 51 -5.80 9.99 -15.05
N GLY A 52 -6.72 9.03 -15.04
CA GLY A 52 -6.47 7.65 -15.50
C GLY A 52 -5.59 6.81 -14.58
N VAL A 53 -5.32 7.24 -13.34
CA VAL A 53 -4.38 6.56 -12.44
C VAL A 53 -5.05 5.70 -11.37
N ALA A 54 -6.36 5.84 -11.16
CA ALA A 54 -7.13 5.05 -10.19
C ALA A 54 -8.43 4.50 -10.77
N SER A 55 -8.97 3.46 -10.13
CA SER A 55 -10.30 2.91 -10.42
C SER A 55 -11.40 3.66 -9.65
N PRO A 56 -12.60 3.86 -10.22
CA PRO A 56 -13.75 4.40 -9.50
C PRO A 56 -14.19 3.51 -8.33
N HIS A 57 -13.85 2.21 -8.36
CA HIS A 57 -14.21 1.23 -7.32
C HIS A 57 -13.00 0.85 -6.44
N SER A 58 -12.09 1.80 -6.21
CA SER A 58 -10.88 1.58 -5.43
C SER A 58 -11.15 1.17 -3.97
N LYS A 59 -10.43 0.16 -3.47
CA LYS A 59 -10.47 -0.28 -2.06
C LYS A 59 -10.01 0.81 -1.07
N HIS A 60 -9.29 1.83 -1.54
CA HIS A 60 -8.95 3.00 -0.72
C HIS A 60 -10.19 3.77 -0.26
N LEU A 61 -11.27 3.78 -1.05
CA LEU A 61 -12.55 4.40 -0.66
C LEU A 61 -13.20 3.71 0.54
N LEU A 62 -12.86 2.43 0.76
CA LEU A 62 -13.42 1.61 1.83
C LEU A 62 -12.51 1.55 3.07
N GLY A 63 -11.37 2.26 3.05
CA GLY A 63 -10.34 2.14 4.09
C GLY A 63 -9.70 0.75 4.12
N LYS A 64 -9.71 0.03 3.00
CA LYS A 64 -9.24 -1.36 2.87
C LYS A 64 -7.97 -1.49 2.03
N ALA A 65 -7.29 -0.39 1.71
CA ALA A 65 -6.05 -0.41 0.95
C ALA A 65 -5.06 0.65 1.42
N VAL A 66 -3.77 0.37 1.18
CA VAL A 66 -2.65 1.27 1.49
C VAL A 66 -1.56 1.11 0.43
N ASP A 67 -0.89 2.21 0.10
CA ASP A 67 0.27 2.22 -0.78
C ASP A 67 1.53 2.54 0.02
N LEU A 68 2.51 1.63 -0.03
CA LEU A 68 3.78 1.73 0.68
C LEU A 68 4.95 1.75 -0.30
N ILE A 69 5.90 2.66 -0.08
CA ILE A 69 7.16 2.71 -0.83
C ILE A 69 8.34 2.85 0.13
N ASP A 70 9.53 2.43 -0.32
CA ASP A 70 10.77 2.83 0.31
C ASP A 70 11.10 4.28 -0.05
N ARG A 71 11.58 5.07 0.91
CA ARG A 71 11.92 6.48 0.69
C ARG A 71 13.16 6.66 -0.17
N LYS A 72 14.10 5.71 -0.16
CA LYS A 72 15.34 5.83 -0.93
C LYS A 72 15.07 5.51 -2.40
N THR A 73 14.37 4.41 -2.65
CA THR A 73 14.06 3.97 -4.03
C THR A 73 12.85 4.71 -4.62
N GLY A 74 11.85 5.04 -3.80
CA GLY A 74 10.56 5.54 -4.29
C GLY A 74 9.79 4.47 -5.06
N TYR A 75 9.11 4.89 -6.13
CA TYR A 75 8.50 3.98 -7.09
C TYR A 75 9.58 3.41 -8.01
N THR A 76 9.55 2.10 -8.27
CA THR A 76 10.48 1.46 -9.21
C THR A 76 9.76 0.47 -10.11
N GLU A 77 10.17 0.41 -11.35
CA GLU A 77 9.68 -0.57 -12.34
C GLU A 77 10.43 -1.91 -12.23
N ASN A 78 11.47 -1.99 -11.40
CA ASN A 78 12.20 -3.23 -11.15
C ASN A 78 11.32 -4.22 -10.35
N ARG A 79 10.73 -5.17 -11.07
CA ARG A 79 9.87 -6.22 -10.49
C ARG A 79 10.58 -7.11 -9.48
N ASP A 80 11.89 -7.23 -9.61
CA ASP A 80 12.74 -8.04 -8.74
C ASP A 80 13.29 -7.29 -7.54
N HIS A 81 12.94 -6.01 -7.38
CA HIS A 81 13.42 -5.19 -6.29
C HIS A 81 13.07 -5.81 -4.94
N ARG A 82 14.08 -5.93 -4.06
CA ARG A 82 13.96 -6.63 -2.77
C ARG A 82 12.82 -6.09 -1.90
N PHE A 83 12.58 -4.78 -1.94
CA PHE A 83 11.45 -4.15 -1.25
C PHE A 83 10.10 -4.83 -1.57
N TYR A 84 9.84 -5.10 -2.85
CA TYR A 84 8.59 -5.72 -3.29
C TYR A 84 8.52 -7.20 -2.92
N LYS A 85 9.65 -7.89 -2.89
CA LYS A 85 9.74 -9.28 -2.40
C LYS A 85 9.40 -9.36 -0.91
N ASP A 86 10.00 -8.49 -0.10
CA ASP A 86 9.72 -8.39 1.34
C ASP A 86 8.25 -7.98 1.59
N LEU A 87 7.74 -7.00 0.85
CA LEU A 87 6.35 -6.54 0.97
C LEU A 87 5.34 -7.65 0.61
N SER A 88 5.59 -8.37 -0.47
CA SER A 88 4.76 -9.51 -0.92
C SER A 88 4.76 -10.65 0.09
N GLU A 89 5.93 -10.96 0.68
CA GLU A 89 6.06 -11.95 1.74
C GLU A 89 5.24 -11.59 2.98
N LEU A 90 5.36 -10.35 3.45
CA LEU A 90 4.62 -9.87 4.61
C LEU A 90 3.13 -9.75 4.35
N ALA A 91 2.71 -9.36 3.14
CA ALA A 91 1.31 -9.38 2.75
C ALA A 91 0.71 -10.77 2.92
N ARG A 92 1.38 -11.82 2.40
CA ARG A 92 0.94 -13.22 2.60
C ARG A 92 0.92 -13.62 4.06
N LYS A 93 1.97 -13.29 4.82
CA LYS A 93 2.07 -13.58 6.26
C LYS A 93 0.89 -13.03 7.06
N TYR A 94 0.42 -11.83 6.73
CA TYR A 94 -0.69 -11.15 7.42
C TYR A 94 -2.07 -11.37 6.77
N GLY A 95 -2.15 -12.21 5.74
CA GLY A 95 -3.40 -12.51 5.03
C GLY A 95 -3.97 -11.29 4.29
N LEU A 96 -3.09 -10.47 3.70
CA LEU A 96 -3.43 -9.36 2.82
C LEU A 96 -3.12 -9.72 1.35
N ILE A 97 -3.77 -9.04 0.43
CA ILE A 97 -3.49 -9.14 -0.99
C ILE A 97 -2.46 -8.08 -1.36
N TRP A 98 -1.43 -8.50 -2.11
CA TRP A 98 -0.43 -7.60 -2.67
C TRP A 98 -0.75 -7.29 -4.13
N GLY A 99 -0.78 -6.01 -4.50
CA GLY A 99 -1.14 -5.56 -5.84
C GLY A 99 -0.16 -5.97 -6.94
N GLY A 100 1.04 -6.43 -6.58
CA GLY A 100 1.96 -7.07 -7.53
C GLY A 100 1.44 -8.40 -8.10
N ASN A 101 0.43 -9.02 -7.46
CA ASN A 101 -0.22 -10.25 -7.92
C ASN A 101 -1.44 -10.00 -8.83
N PHE A 102 -1.84 -8.75 -9.05
CA PHE A 102 -2.99 -8.42 -9.89
C PHE A 102 -2.72 -8.77 -11.36
N ARG A 103 -3.70 -9.38 -12.02
CA ARG A 103 -3.57 -9.85 -13.42
C ARG A 103 -3.66 -8.73 -14.45
N SER A 104 -4.49 -7.71 -14.19
CA SER A 104 -4.82 -6.65 -15.15
C SER A 104 -3.92 -5.42 -15.03
N ARG A 105 -3.36 -5.16 -13.85
CA ARG A 105 -2.49 -4.02 -13.58
C ARG A 105 -1.50 -4.37 -12.50
N TRP A 106 -0.21 -4.30 -12.81
CA TRP A 106 0.82 -4.48 -11.80
C TRP A 106 0.91 -3.25 -10.90
N ASP A 107 0.60 -3.41 -9.61
CA ASP A 107 0.60 -2.33 -8.62
C ASP A 107 1.39 -2.73 -7.36
N PRO A 108 2.73 -2.70 -7.43
CA PRO A 108 3.58 -3.35 -6.43
C PRO A 108 3.68 -2.59 -5.10
N CYS A 109 3.25 -1.33 -5.01
CA CYS A 109 3.18 -0.62 -3.73
C CYS A 109 1.88 -0.90 -2.96
N HIS A 110 0.87 -1.45 -3.63
CA HIS A 110 -0.47 -1.61 -3.10
C HIS A 110 -0.62 -2.85 -2.23
N LEU A 111 -1.26 -2.67 -1.07
CA LEU A 111 -1.78 -3.73 -0.22
C LEU A 111 -3.27 -3.51 -0.01
N GLU A 112 -4.06 -4.58 -0.05
CA GLU A 112 -5.47 -4.52 0.30
C GLU A 112 -5.94 -5.68 1.18
N ALA A 113 -7.01 -5.42 1.92
CA ALA A 113 -7.77 -6.47 2.59
C ALA A 113 -8.47 -7.37 1.56
N PRO A 114 -8.60 -8.68 1.85
CA PRO A 114 -9.30 -9.63 0.98
C PRO A 114 -10.73 -9.21 0.64
#